data_AF-F3ANS8-F1
#
_entry.id   AF-F3ANS8-F1
#
_cell.length_a   1.000
_cell.length_b   1.000
_cell.length_c   1.000
_cell.angle_alpha   90.00
_cell.angle_beta   90.00
_cell.angle_gamma   90.00
#
_symmetry.space_group_name_H-M   'P 1'
#
loop_
_entity.id
_entity.type
_entity.pdbx_description
1 polymer ?
#
loop_
_entity_poly.entity_id
_entity_poly.type
_entity_poly.pdbx_seq_one_letter_code
_entity_poly.pdbx_strand_id
1 'polypeptide(L)'
;MLGNIWNDLCTGTGWMMEHLVLINILLSFVIIFFQRRKPQTVWTWLLVLYFIPIVGFVLYLLIGQDFRKSRMFKMKEIEGEVNYAVRRQEKSIRRKQFRLSNPKMERFENLIYYNLEAASAVLTGNNDVQIYTDGREKFAALIREIRAAKTYIHLQYYIIRKDELWQAISRELIKKAKEGVEVRILFDSMGCRDMKKKDWEELNANGIQTAEFFPALLGKLHLRVNYRNHRKIAVIDGRVGFVGGFNIGKEYIGLSEKFGYWRDTHLCIEGSAVTSLAVRFVMDWNYAARDNLFLRDELFEIPEYVRNGREPVQIISSGPDSKSEEIRDNYMRLIHKARHHIYLQTPYFVPDDCILEALRIAAKSGVDVRIMIPCKPDHPFVYWASYSYLGDMIEAGAKCYVYNNGFLHVKGLTVDGLVSCFGTANMDIRSFELNFEVNAVIYSEETTKKLEEAFEQDILNSTLVTKRLYEERSLLIRGKEQFSRLLSPLL
;
A
#
# COMPACT_ATOMS: atom_id res chain seq x y z
N MET A 1 -12.06 47.54 -18.36
CA MET A 1 -11.75 46.10 -18.40
C MET A 1 -12.07 45.39 -17.09
N LEU A 2 -11.56 45.84 -15.94
CA LEU A 2 -11.84 45.23 -14.63
C LEU A 2 -13.33 45.30 -14.19
N GLY A 3 -14.03 46.40 -14.49
CA GLY A 3 -15.47 46.54 -14.15
C GLY A 3 -16.40 45.63 -14.94
N ASN A 4 -16.06 45.31 -16.20
CA ASN A 4 -16.85 44.37 -17.01
C ASN A 4 -16.62 42.93 -16.52
N ILE A 5 -15.36 42.57 -16.20
CA ILE A 5 -15.04 41.26 -15.61
C ILE A 5 -15.76 41.07 -14.26
N TRP A 6 -15.88 42.12 -13.45
CA TRP A 6 -16.61 42.08 -12.18
C TRP A 6 -18.11 41.88 -12.38
N ASN A 7 -18.73 42.62 -13.32
CA ASN A 7 -20.14 42.45 -13.65
C ASN A 7 -20.44 41.07 -14.25
N ASP A 8 -19.56 40.55 -15.09
CA ASP A 8 -19.68 39.20 -15.66
C ASP A 8 -19.54 38.12 -14.58
N LEU A 9 -18.66 38.34 -13.58
CA LEU A 9 -18.56 37.47 -12.41
C LEU A 9 -19.82 37.52 -11.53
N CYS A 10 -20.37 38.71 -11.28
CA CYS A 10 -21.57 38.91 -10.46
C CYS A 10 -22.82 38.32 -11.13
N THR A 11 -22.97 38.48 -12.45
CA THR A 11 -24.08 37.87 -13.21
C THR A 11 -23.92 36.35 -13.31
N GLY A 12 -22.71 35.84 -13.55
CA GLY A 12 -22.45 34.41 -13.57
C GLY A 12 -22.70 33.74 -12.20
N THR A 13 -22.28 34.37 -11.11
CA THR A 13 -22.53 33.87 -9.75
C THR A 13 -24.01 33.98 -9.37
N GLY A 14 -24.70 35.06 -9.76
CA GLY A 14 -26.15 35.21 -9.57
C GLY A 14 -26.95 34.09 -10.26
N TRP A 15 -26.68 33.84 -11.54
CA TRP A 15 -27.33 32.76 -12.30
C TRP A 15 -27.09 31.38 -11.67
N MET A 16 -25.85 31.11 -11.25
CA MET A 16 -25.49 29.83 -10.63
C MET A 16 -26.22 29.62 -9.29
N MET A 17 -26.44 30.69 -8.51
CA MET A 17 -27.20 30.62 -7.26
C MET A 17 -28.70 30.41 -7.51
N GLU A 18 -29.28 31.07 -8.51
CA GLU A 18 -30.69 30.88 -8.90
C GLU A 18 -30.99 29.45 -9.37
N HIS A 19 -30.02 28.81 -10.06
CA HIS A 19 -30.20 27.49 -10.66
C HIS A 19 -29.55 26.36 -9.86
N LEU A 20 -29.03 26.65 -8.67
CA LEU A 20 -28.25 25.73 -7.84
C LEU A 20 -28.99 24.41 -7.57
N VAL A 21 -30.30 24.50 -7.29
CA VAL A 21 -31.15 23.33 -7.01
C VAL A 21 -31.28 22.43 -8.24
N LEU A 22 -31.52 23.02 -9.42
CA LEU A 22 -31.60 22.29 -10.69
C LEU A 22 -30.27 21.63 -11.06
N ILE A 23 -29.16 22.35 -10.88
CA ILE A 23 -27.80 21.83 -11.08
C ILE A 23 -27.55 20.64 -10.14
N ASN A 24 -27.88 20.76 -8.86
CA ASN A 24 -27.75 19.69 -7.88
C ASN A 24 -28.60 18.46 -8.20
N ILE A 25 -29.84 18.65 -8.67
CA ILE A 25 -30.72 17.55 -9.09
C ILE A 25 -30.12 16.82 -10.29
N LEU A 26 -29.63 17.56 -11.29
CA LEU A 26 -28.98 16.97 -12.47
C LEU A 26 -27.73 16.18 -12.08
N LEU A 27 -26.88 16.74 -11.20
CA LEU A 27 -25.68 16.07 -10.71
C LEU A 27 -26.01 14.81 -9.90
N SER A 28 -27.01 14.90 -9.03
CA SER A 28 -27.52 13.77 -8.25
C SER A 28 -28.01 12.64 -9.16
N PHE A 29 -28.75 12.99 -10.22
CA PHE A 29 -29.17 12.04 -11.24
C PHE A 29 -27.96 11.41 -11.97
N VAL A 30 -26.95 12.20 -12.34
CA VAL A 30 -25.72 11.68 -12.95
C VAL A 30 -25.00 10.71 -12.01
N ILE A 31 -24.88 11.02 -10.72
CA ILE A 31 -24.22 10.15 -9.74
C ILE A 31 -24.97 8.83 -9.58
N ILE A 32 -26.30 8.88 -9.43
CA ILE A 32 -27.14 7.69 -9.22
C ILE A 32 -27.13 6.78 -10.45
N PHE A 33 -27.30 7.34 -11.65
CA PHE A 33 -27.57 6.55 -12.85
C PHE A 33 -26.34 6.25 -13.70
N PHE A 34 -25.28 7.07 -13.64
CA PHE A 34 -24.09 6.89 -14.48
C PHE A 34 -22.87 6.34 -13.72
N GLN A 35 -22.91 6.24 -12.39
CA GLN A 35 -21.85 5.61 -11.61
C GLN A 35 -22.30 4.28 -10.99
N ARG A 36 -21.65 3.18 -11.38
CA ARG A 36 -21.77 1.89 -10.67
C ARG A 36 -20.92 1.95 -9.40
N ARG A 37 -21.44 2.60 -8.36
CA ARG A 37 -20.78 2.68 -7.04
C ARG A 37 -21.55 1.90 -5.99
N LYS A 38 -20.85 1.56 -4.90
CA LYS A 38 -21.50 1.06 -3.68
C LYS A 38 -22.59 2.07 -3.28
N PRO A 39 -23.81 1.63 -2.93
CA PRO A 39 -24.92 2.52 -2.59
C PRO A 39 -24.56 3.55 -1.51
N GLN A 40 -23.72 3.15 -0.55
CA GLN A 40 -23.21 4.02 0.52
C GLN A 40 -22.47 5.23 -0.06
N THR A 41 -21.55 5.05 -1.02
CA THR A 41 -20.80 6.14 -1.65
C THR A 41 -21.72 7.10 -2.41
N VAL A 42 -22.77 6.56 -3.07
CA VAL A 42 -23.78 7.38 -3.76
C VAL A 42 -24.49 8.26 -2.74
N TRP A 43 -25.00 7.67 -1.65
CA TRP A 43 -25.66 8.42 -0.58
C TRP A 43 -24.77 9.49 0.04
N THR A 44 -23.50 9.19 0.31
CA THR A 44 -22.54 10.18 0.84
C THR A 44 -22.44 11.41 -0.08
N TRP A 45 -22.31 11.20 -1.39
CA TRP A 45 -22.23 12.32 -2.34
C TRP A 45 -23.55 13.07 -2.50
N LEU A 46 -24.69 12.37 -2.47
CA LEU A 46 -26.00 13.02 -2.48
C LEU A 46 -26.19 13.93 -1.25
N LEU A 47 -25.82 13.46 -0.06
CA LEU A 47 -25.91 14.26 1.17
C LEU A 47 -24.96 15.45 1.13
N VAL A 48 -23.71 15.26 0.67
CA VAL A 48 -22.73 16.37 0.53
C VAL A 48 -23.22 17.43 -0.46
N LEU A 49 -23.74 17.02 -1.61
CA LEU A 49 -24.32 17.94 -2.60
C LEU A 49 -25.60 18.62 -2.09
N TYR A 50 -26.39 17.95 -1.26
CA TYR A 50 -27.61 18.52 -0.67
C TYR A 50 -27.29 19.58 0.40
N PHE A 51 -26.46 19.24 1.39
CA PHE A 51 -26.18 20.12 2.53
C PHE A 51 -25.18 21.23 2.22
N ILE A 52 -24.26 21.00 1.27
CA ILE A 52 -23.22 21.97 0.93
C ILE A 52 -23.06 22.04 -0.60
N PRO A 53 -24.04 22.56 -1.36
CA PRO A 53 -24.10 22.45 -2.83
C PRO A 53 -22.83 22.85 -3.58
N ILE A 54 -22.33 24.07 -3.34
CA ILE A 54 -21.22 24.65 -4.11
C ILE A 54 -19.92 23.95 -3.75
N VAL A 55 -19.63 23.84 -2.46
CA VAL A 55 -18.40 23.18 -1.98
C VAL A 55 -18.47 21.69 -2.27
N GLY A 56 -19.60 21.05 -2.04
CA GLY A 56 -19.88 19.64 -2.32
C GLY A 56 -19.72 19.30 -3.78
N PHE A 57 -20.12 20.19 -4.70
CA PHE A 57 -19.84 20.04 -6.13
C PHE A 57 -18.35 20.08 -6.44
N VAL A 58 -17.63 21.06 -5.90
CA VAL A 58 -16.17 21.15 -6.06
C VAL A 58 -15.48 19.91 -5.48
N LEU A 59 -15.88 19.47 -4.29
CA LEU A 59 -15.37 18.25 -3.65
C LEU A 59 -15.70 17.01 -4.49
N TYR A 60 -16.89 16.92 -5.05
CA TYR A 60 -17.29 15.80 -5.92
C TYR A 60 -16.45 15.76 -7.20
N LEU A 61 -16.14 16.90 -7.80
CA LEU A 61 -15.23 16.93 -8.95
C LEU A 61 -13.82 16.48 -8.53
N LEU A 62 -13.29 16.96 -7.42
CA LEU A 62 -11.91 16.67 -7.01
C LEU A 62 -11.69 15.24 -6.50
N ILE A 63 -12.68 14.69 -5.78
CA ILE A 63 -12.58 13.47 -4.96
C ILE A 63 -13.65 12.45 -5.39
N GLY A 64 -14.79 12.91 -5.85
CA GLY A 64 -15.96 12.07 -6.14
C GLY A 64 -15.95 11.38 -7.49
N GLN A 65 -14.89 11.44 -8.29
CA GLN A 65 -14.84 10.78 -9.60
C GLN A 65 -14.15 9.40 -9.54
N ASP A 66 -14.72 8.40 -10.23
CA ASP A 66 -14.16 7.05 -10.34
C ASP A 66 -13.44 6.91 -11.69
N PHE A 67 -12.12 6.73 -11.63
CA PHE A 67 -11.27 6.62 -12.80
C PHE A 67 -10.76 5.20 -13.06
N ARG A 68 -11.33 4.18 -12.38
CA ARG A 68 -10.94 2.76 -12.55
C ARG A 68 -10.99 2.24 -13.98
N LYS A 69 -11.77 2.86 -14.87
CA LYS A 69 -11.89 2.46 -16.29
C LYS A 69 -10.68 2.82 -17.17
N SER A 70 -9.75 3.62 -16.66
CA SER A 70 -8.53 3.99 -17.38
C SER A 70 -7.46 2.91 -17.19
N ARG A 71 -7.26 2.03 -18.18
CA ARG A 71 -6.12 1.08 -18.20
C ARG A 71 -4.80 1.86 -18.25
N MET A 72 -4.29 2.24 -17.09
CA MET A 72 -3.10 3.11 -16.93
C MET A 72 -1.82 2.34 -17.23
N PHE A 73 -1.73 1.09 -16.81
CA PHE A 73 -0.54 0.25 -16.94
C PHE A 73 -0.84 -0.82 -17.98
N LYS A 74 -0.44 -0.57 -19.23
CA LYS A 74 -0.54 -1.56 -20.29
C LYS A 74 0.80 -2.27 -20.40
N MET A 75 0.80 -3.55 -20.03
CA MET A 75 1.99 -4.40 -20.10
C MET A 75 2.19 -5.01 -21.49
N LYS A 76 1.72 -4.34 -22.56
CA LYS A 76 1.57 -4.90 -23.92
C LYS A 76 2.81 -5.60 -24.46
N GLU A 77 4.00 -5.17 -24.05
CA GLU A 77 5.26 -5.63 -24.60
C GLU A 77 5.75 -6.93 -23.95
N ILE A 78 5.63 -7.07 -22.63
CA ILE A 78 5.95 -8.33 -21.93
C ILE A 78 4.71 -9.18 -21.66
N GLU A 79 3.53 -8.79 -22.16
CA GLU A 79 2.29 -9.53 -22.00
C GLU A 79 2.45 -10.97 -22.50
N GLY A 80 3.22 -11.18 -23.59
CA GLY A 80 3.56 -12.52 -24.08
C GLY A 80 4.36 -13.35 -23.07
N GLU A 81 5.46 -12.81 -22.55
CA GLU A 81 6.35 -13.47 -21.59
C GLU A 81 5.68 -13.73 -20.25
N VAL A 82 4.95 -12.75 -19.71
CA VAL A 82 4.20 -12.92 -18.46
C VAL A 82 3.10 -13.95 -18.65
N ASN A 83 2.33 -13.89 -19.74
CA ASN A 83 1.33 -14.92 -20.04
C ASN A 83 1.96 -16.29 -20.24
N TYR A 84 3.15 -16.37 -20.85
CA TYR A 84 3.88 -17.62 -21.00
C TYR A 84 4.30 -18.19 -19.65
N ALA A 85 4.90 -17.37 -18.78
CA ALA A 85 5.31 -17.76 -17.43
C ALA A 85 4.11 -18.22 -16.58
N VAL A 86 3.01 -17.46 -16.62
CA VAL A 86 1.75 -17.80 -15.96
C VAL A 86 1.22 -19.14 -16.47
N ARG A 87 1.07 -19.32 -17.79
CA ARG A 87 0.58 -20.59 -18.39
C ARG A 87 1.48 -21.78 -18.09
N ARG A 88 2.80 -21.59 -18.06
CA ARG A 88 3.76 -22.64 -17.72
C ARG A 88 3.59 -23.08 -16.26
N GLN A 89 3.47 -22.13 -15.35
CA GLN A 89 3.25 -22.42 -13.94
C GLN A 89 1.86 -23.02 -13.69
N GLU A 90 0.82 -22.51 -14.36
CA GLU A 90 -0.53 -23.05 -14.32
C GLU A 90 -0.54 -24.54 -14.69
N LYS A 91 0.15 -24.91 -15.79
CA LYS A 91 0.32 -26.32 -16.20
C LYS A 91 1.06 -27.15 -15.15
N SER A 92 2.11 -26.60 -14.53
CA SER A 92 2.87 -27.30 -13.47
C SER A 92 2.02 -27.58 -12.22
N ILE A 93 1.24 -26.58 -11.79
CA ILE A 93 0.31 -26.69 -10.66
C ILE A 93 -0.79 -27.70 -10.99
N ARG A 94 -1.47 -27.56 -12.14
CA ARG A 94 -2.56 -28.49 -12.56
C ARG A 94 -2.09 -29.94 -12.70
N ARG A 95 -0.84 -30.16 -13.14
CA ARG A 95 -0.24 -31.49 -13.26
C ARG A 95 0.27 -32.06 -11.93
N LYS A 96 0.08 -31.36 -10.80
CA LYS A 96 0.65 -31.69 -9.47
C LYS A 96 2.17 -31.92 -9.49
N GLN A 97 2.85 -31.32 -10.47
CA GLN A 97 4.32 -31.34 -10.56
C GLN A 97 4.91 -30.33 -9.59
N PHE A 98 4.14 -29.30 -9.23
CA PHE A 98 4.40 -28.42 -8.12
C PHE A 98 3.77 -29.00 -6.85
N ARG A 99 4.60 -29.31 -5.84
CA ARG A 99 4.15 -29.60 -4.47
C ARG A 99 4.93 -28.71 -3.52
N LEU A 100 4.21 -28.04 -2.62
CA LEU A 100 4.86 -27.43 -1.46
C LEU A 100 5.46 -28.55 -0.61
N SER A 101 6.68 -28.34 -0.13
CA SER A 101 7.42 -29.36 0.63
C SER A 101 6.72 -29.76 1.93
N ASN A 102 5.89 -28.87 2.49
CA ASN A 102 5.18 -29.08 3.74
C ASN A 102 3.69 -29.42 3.49
N PRO A 103 3.19 -30.60 3.91
CA PRO A 103 1.79 -31.00 3.76
C PRO A 103 0.78 -30.02 4.38
N LYS A 104 1.17 -29.30 5.45
CA LYS A 104 0.32 -28.27 6.07
C LYS A 104 0.03 -27.11 5.12
N MET A 105 0.85 -26.92 4.09
CA MET A 105 0.74 -25.86 3.10
C MET A 105 -0.20 -26.20 1.95
N GLU A 106 -0.58 -27.47 1.75
CA GLU A 106 -1.44 -27.90 0.63
C GLU A 106 -2.77 -27.13 0.60
N ARG A 107 -3.32 -26.78 1.77
CA ARG A 107 -4.55 -25.97 1.85
C ARG A 107 -4.40 -24.57 1.25
N PHE A 108 -3.20 -24.06 1.02
CA PHE A 108 -2.93 -22.77 0.40
C PHE A 108 -2.67 -22.87 -1.12
N GLU A 109 -2.70 -24.06 -1.73
CA GLU A 109 -2.51 -24.21 -3.20
C GLU A 109 -3.53 -23.38 -4.00
N ASN A 110 -4.79 -23.37 -3.57
CA ASN A 110 -5.83 -22.55 -4.23
C ASN A 110 -5.59 -21.04 -4.07
N LEU A 111 -4.86 -20.61 -3.04
CA LEU A 111 -4.44 -19.21 -2.89
C LEU A 111 -3.32 -18.89 -3.88
N ILE A 112 -2.32 -19.78 -4.01
CA ILE A 112 -1.24 -19.64 -4.99
C ILE A 112 -1.80 -19.52 -6.39
N TYR A 113 -2.74 -20.42 -6.74
CA TYR A 113 -3.40 -20.42 -8.04
C TYR A 113 -4.23 -19.14 -8.25
N TYR A 114 -4.96 -18.68 -7.23
CA TYR A 114 -5.69 -17.43 -7.33
C TYR A 114 -4.76 -16.24 -7.58
N ASN A 115 -3.66 -16.11 -6.84
CA ASN A 115 -2.69 -15.04 -7.03
C ASN A 115 -2.07 -15.10 -8.43
N LEU A 116 -1.81 -16.30 -8.95
CA LEU A 116 -1.29 -16.52 -10.29
C LEU A 116 -2.28 -16.02 -11.36
N GLU A 117 -3.54 -16.42 -11.29
CA GLU A 117 -4.54 -16.09 -12.31
C GLU A 117 -5.04 -14.65 -12.20
N ALA A 118 -5.32 -14.17 -10.98
CA ALA A 118 -5.92 -12.86 -10.76
C ALA A 118 -4.88 -11.73 -10.82
N ALA A 119 -3.67 -11.97 -10.31
CA ALA A 119 -2.63 -10.94 -10.19
C ALA A 119 -1.44 -11.16 -11.13
N SER A 120 -1.43 -12.23 -11.94
CA SER A 120 -0.23 -12.66 -12.68
C SER A 120 1.00 -12.85 -11.78
N ALA A 121 0.76 -13.12 -10.49
CA ALA A 121 1.81 -13.24 -9.49
C ALA A 121 2.44 -14.63 -9.56
N VAL A 122 3.53 -14.76 -10.31
CA VAL A 122 4.27 -16.01 -10.44
C VAL A 122 4.87 -16.41 -9.09
N LEU A 123 4.65 -17.65 -8.68
CA LEU A 123 5.31 -18.22 -7.51
C LEU A 123 6.77 -18.54 -7.83
N THR A 124 7.67 -18.01 -7.01
CA THR A 124 9.12 -18.23 -7.13
C THR A 124 9.59 -19.01 -5.92
N GLY A 125 10.60 -19.87 -6.06
CA GLY A 125 11.01 -20.81 -4.99
C GLY A 125 12.47 -20.71 -4.55
N ASN A 126 13.24 -19.76 -5.09
CA ASN A 126 14.67 -19.59 -4.84
C ASN A 126 14.94 -18.22 -4.21
N ASN A 127 14.23 -17.92 -3.13
CA ASN A 127 14.31 -16.62 -2.46
C ASN A 127 14.90 -16.76 -1.07
N ASP A 128 15.85 -15.89 -0.75
CA ASP A 128 16.22 -15.55 0.62
C ASP A 128 15.40 -14.34 1.07
N VAL A 129 14.79 -14.40 2.25
CA VAL A 129 13.96 -13.32 2.79
C VAL A 129 14.51 -12.89 4.15
N GLN A 130 15.07 -11.69 4.19
CA GLN A 130 15.51 -11.04 5.42
C GLN A 130 14.44 -10.05 5.89
N ILE A 131 14.18 -10.07 7.20
CA ILE A 131 13.17 -9.22 7.84
C ILE A 131 13.89 -8.11 8.61
N TYR A 132 13.45 -6.88 8.39
CA TYR A 132 13.87 -5.71 9.17
C TYR A 132 12.66 -5.14 9.91
N THR A 133 12.77 -5.09 11.23
CA THR A 133 11.76 -4.51 12.13
C THR A 133 12.13 -3.10 12.61
N ASP A 134 13.38 -2.71 12.39
CA ASP A 134 13.96 -1.41 12.75
C ASP A 134 14.40 -0.63 11.51
N GLY A 135 14.10 0.67 11.49
CA GLY A 135 14.41 1.53 10.35
C GLY A 135 15.90 1.76 10.15
N ARG A 136 16.69 1.89 11.22
CA ARG A 136 18.15 2.11 11.12
C ARG A 136 18.82 0.89 10.50
N GLU A 137 18.45 -0.31 10.94
CA GLU A 137 18.94 -1.55 10.36
C GLU A 137 18.53 -1.68 8.89
N LYS A 138 17.26 -1.41 8.58
CA LYS A 138 16.74 -1.45 7.20
C LYS A 138 17.50 -0.49 6.28
N PHE A 139 17.71 0.76 6.70
CA PHE A 139 18.37 1.75 5.85
C PHE A 139 19.89 1.53 5.76
N ALA A 140 20.51 1.00 6.81
CA ALA A 140 21.91 0.55 6.74
C ALA A 140 22.08 -0.59 5.72
N ALA A 141 21.15 -1.56 5.71
CA ALA A 141 21.14 -2.63 4.72
C ALA A 141 20.93 -2.10 3.30
N LEU A 142 19.95 -1.20 3.09
CA LEU A 142 19.71 -0.57 1.79
C LEU A 142 20.94 0.18 1.27
N ILE A 143 21.58 0.98 2.12
CA ILE A 143 22.81 1.73 1.75
C ILE A 143 23.95 0.78 1.40
N ARG A 144 24.10 -0.34 2.13
CA ARG A 144 25.11 -1.37 1.81
C ARG A 144 24.88 -1.97 0.43
N GLU A 145 23.64 -2.32 0.09
CA GLU A 145 23.31 -2.87 -1.24
C GLU A 145 23.48 -1.79 -2.33
N ILE A 146 23.13 -0.52 -2.08
CA ILE A 146 23.38 0.59 -3.00
C ILE A 146 24.88 0.71 -3.31
N ARG A 147 25.74 0.65 -2.29
CA ARG A 147 27.20 0.71 -2.48
C ARG A 147 27.73 -0.44 -3.34
N ALA A 148 27.15 -1.63 -3.18
CA ALA A 148 27.51 -2.83 -3.91
C ALA A 148 26.97 -2.90 -5.35
N ALA A 149 26.03 -2.00 -5.72
CA ALA A 149 25.37 -2.02 -7.01
C ALA A 149 26.37 -1.88 -8.18
N LYS A 150 26.11 -2.57 -9.30
CA LYS A 150 27.01 -2.59 -10.47
C LYS A 150 26.35 -2.11 -11.76
N THR A 151 25.05 -2.31 -11.90
CA THR A 151 24.35 -2.10 -13.16
C THR A 151 23.28 -1.02 -13.00
N TYR A 152 22.35 -1.20 -12.06
CA TYR A 152 21.28 -0.23 -11.84
C TYR A 152 20.68 -0.25 -10.42
N ILE A 153 20.10 0.89 -10.05
CA ILE A 153 19.35 1.09 -8.81
C ILE A 153 18.04 1.76 -9.16
N HIS A 154 16.92 1.10 -8.86
CA HIS A 154 15.57 1.64 -9.02
C HIS A 154 14.93 1.81 -7.65
N LEU A 155 14.56 3.04 -7.30
CA LEU A 155 13.89 3.37 -6.04
C LEU A 155 12.51 3.94 -6.31
N GLN A 156 11.52 3.44 -5.59
CA GLN A 156 10.15 3.93 -5.62
C GLN A 156 9.64 4.09 -4.20
N TYR A 157 9.24 5.30 -3.84
CA TYR A 157 8.75 5.61 -2.49
C TYR A 157 7.62 6.64 -2.53
N TYR A 158 6.64 6.48 -1.62
CA TYR A 158 5.57 7.46 -1.45
C TYR A 158 6.10 8.76 -0.82
N ILE A 159 6.87 8.66 0.26
CA ILE A 159 7.48 9.82 0.94
C ILE A 159 9.00 9.73 0.83
N ILE A 160 9.60 10.84 0.38
CA ILE A 160 11.02 11.16 0.48
C ILE A 160 11.11 12.55 1.08
N ARG A 161 11.67 12.67 2.28
CA ARG A 161 11.90 13.96 2.93
C ARG A 161 13.33 14.44 2.77
N LYS A 162 13.50 15.74 2.63
CA LYS A 162 14.83 16.37 2.60
C LYS A 162 15.43 16.47 4.01
N ASP A 163 15.93 15.35 4.52
CA ASP A 163 16.58 15.26 5.83
C ASP A 163 17.88 14.46 5.79
N GLU A 164 18.49 14.23 6.95
CA GLU A 164 19.77 13.53 7.12
C GLU A 164 19.78 12.11 6.57
N LEU A 165 18.65 11.39 6.62
CA LEU A 165 18.55 10.05 6.06
C LEU A 165 18.59 10.12 4.54
N TRP A 166 17.81 11.03 3.94
CA TRP A 166 17.87 11.23 2.51
C TRP A 166 19.23 11.72 2.03
N GLN A 167 19.88 12.62 2.77
CA GLN A 167 21.24 13.09 2.45
C GLN A 167 22.26 11.96 2.48
N ALA A 168 22.13 11.00 3.40
CA ALA A 168 22.99 9.81 3.41
C ALA A 168 22.77 8.94 2.18
N ILE A 169 21.50 8.67 1.84
CA ILE A 169 21.13 7.85 0.68
C ILE A 169 21.54 8.54 -0.64
N SER A 170 21.18 9.81 -0.82
CA SER A 170 21.41 10.55 -2.06
C SER A 170 22.89 10.71 -2.39
N ARG A 171 23.76 10.90 -1.38
CA ARG A 171 25.21 10.93 -1.58
C ARG A 171 25.74 9.64 -2.20
N GLU A 172 25.28 8.49 -1.70
CA GLU A 172 25.69 7.18 -2.24
C GLU A 172 25.11 6.98 -3.65
N LEU A 173 23.85 7.34 -3.89
CA LEU A 173 23.25 7.27 -5.22
C LEU A 173 24.01 8.12 -6.25
N ILE A 174 24.38 9.36 -5.89
CA ILE A 174 25.17 10.25 -6.75
C ILE A 174 26.54 9.64 -7.05
N LYS A 175 27.18 9.03 -6.03
CA LYS A 175 28.45 8.34 -6.21
C LYS A 175 28.32 7.18 -7.22
N LYS A 176 27.30 6.34 -7.06
CA LYS A 176 27.03 5.22 -7.98
C LYS A 176 26.71 5.70 -9.40
N ALA A 177 25.93 6.77 -9.54
CA ALA A 177 25.64 7.38 -10.84
C ALA A 177 26.93 7.85 -11.55
N LYS A 178 27.88 8.44 -10.81
CA LYS A 178 29.21 8.84 -11.35
C LYS A 178 30.10 7.66 -11.69
N GLU A 179 29.91 6.51 -11.04
CA GLU A 179 30.56 5.24 -11.37
C GLU A 179 29.94 4.55 -12.61
N GLY A 180 28.87 5.13 -13.19
CA GLY A 180 28.20 4.60 -14.38
C GLY A 180 26.98 3.72 -14.10
N VAL A 181 26.59 3.56 -12.83
CA VAL A 181 25.40 2.78 -12.45
C VAL A 181 24.15 3.59 -12.73
N GLU A 182 23.17 3.01 -13.41
CA GLU A 182 21.93 3.72 -13.73
C GLU A 182 21.05 3.86 -12.49
N VAL A 183 20.73 5.10 -12.11
CA VAL A 183 19.87 5.36 -10.95
C VAL A 183 18.55 5.97 -11.39
N ARG A 184 17.43 5.35 -11.00
CA ARG A 184 16.07 5.84 -11.23
C ARG A 184 15.32 6.01 -9.91
N ILE A 185 14.71 7.17 -9.72
CA ILE A 185 13.85 7.48 -8.56
C ILE A 185 12.44 7.82 -9.04
N LEU A 186 11.47 7.01 -8.64
CA LEU A 186 10.05 7.27 -8.81
C LEU A 186 9.47 7.73 -7.47
N PHE A 187 8.73 8.84 -7.48
CA PHE A 187 8.15 9.39 -6.25
C PHE A 187 6.71 9.86 -6.45
N ASP A 188 5.90 9.84 -5.39
CA ASP A 188 4.57 10.46 -5.39
C ASP A 188 4.64 11.93 -4.96
N SER A 189 4.00 12.81 -5.74
CA SER A 189 4.02 14.25 -5.51
C SER A 189 3.43 14.67 -4.15
N MET A 190 2.44 13.94 -3.64
CA MET A 190 1.76 14.31 -2.39
C MET A 190 2.59 13.94 -1.17
N GLY A 191 3.26 12.79 -1.20
CA GLY A 191 4.16 12.39 -0.13
C GLY A 191 5.49 13.17 -0.14
N CYS A 192 5.94 13.62 -1.30
CA CYS A 192 7.23 14.30 -1.46
C CYS A 192 7.15 15.83 -1.56
N ARG A 193 6.11 16.46 -0.98
CA ARG A 193 5.89 17.93 -1.04
C ARG A 193 7.04 18.76 -0.44
N ASP A 194 7.81 18.17 0.47
CA ASP A 194 8.97 18.84 1.09
C ASP A 194 10.17 18.93 0.14
N MET A 195 10.22 18.09 -0.90
CA MET A 195 11.24 18.12 -1.95
C MET A 195 10.85 19.17 -3.00
N LYS A 196 11.67 20.22 -3.14
CA LYS A 196 11.42 21.28 -4.12
C LYS A 196 11.91 20.85 -5.49
N LYS A 197 11.37 21.46 -6.56
CA LYS A 197 11.79 21.21 -7.95
C LYS A 197 13.32 21.24 -8.14
N LYS A 198 13.98 22.23 -7.54
CA LYS A 198 15.45 22.38 -7.59
C LYS A 198 16.21 21.18 -6.99
N ASP A 199 15.64 20.51 -5.99
CA ASP A 199 16.28 19.38 -5.33
C ASP A 199 16.25 18.15 -6.26
N TRP A 200 15.19 17.99 -7.04
CA TRP A 200 15.13 16.98 -8.11
C TRP A 200 16.03 17.34 -9.29
N GLU A 201 16.06 18.61 -9.71
CA GLU A 201 16.95 19.10 -10.78
C GLU A 201 18.44 18.87 -10.41
N GLU A 202 18.82 19.04 -9.14
CA GLU A 202 20.17 18.75 -8.64
C GLU A 202 20.54 17.26 -8.78
N LEU A 203 19.61 16.34 -8.49
CA LEU A 203 19.82 14.91 -8.66
C LEU A 203 19.97 14.54 -10.15
N ASN A 204 19.11 15.11 -11.01
CA ASN A 204 19.20 14.92 -12.46
C ASN A 204 20.53 15.43 -13.02
N ALA A 205 21.02 16.58 -12.55
CA ALA A 205 22.33 17.11 -12.94
C ALA A 205 23.50 16.20 -12.53
N ASN A 206 23.32 15.32 -11.52
CA ASN A 206 24.29 14.33 -11.10
C ASN A 206 24.07 12.94 -11.74
N GLY A 207 23.25 12.84 -12.79
CA GLY A 207 23.04 11.61 -13.56
C GLY A 207 21.94 10.68 -13.02
N ILE A 208 21.18 11.11 -12.00
CA ILE A 208 20.07 10.33 -11.45
C ILE A 208 18.77 10.70 -12.18
N GLN A 209 18.09 9.72 -12.77
CA GLN A 209 16.82 9.95 -13.45
C GLN A 209 15.67 9.99 -12.43
N THR A 210 14.85 11.04 -12.47
CA THR A 210 13.68 11.17 -11.56
C THR A 210 12.37 11.22 -12.34
N ALA A 211 11.33 10.52 -11.86
CA ALA A 211 9.99 10.58 -12.41
C ALA A 211 8.95 10.83 -11.31
N GLU A 212 7.96 11.68 -11.62
CA GLU A 212 6.88 12.05 -10.71
C GLU A 212 5.61 11.24 -11.02
N PHE A 213 5.10 10.53 -10.03
CA PHE A 213 3.82 9.83 -10.12
C PHE A 213 2.70 10.76 -9.62
N PHE A 214 1.72 11.01 -10.51
CA PHE A 214 0.60 11.95 -10.34
C PHE A 214 0.98 13.34 -9.77
N PRO A 215 1.13 14.38 -10.59
CA PRO A 215 1.54 15.70 -10.11
C PRO A 215 0.57 16.31 -9.09
N ALA A 216 1.10 17.04 -8.11
CA ALA A 216 0.32 17.78 -7.13
C ALA A 216 -0.42 18.94 -7.82
N LEU A 217 -1.59 19.31 -7.28
CA LEU A 217 -2.61 20.11 -7.97
C LEU A 217 -2.11 21.33 -8.78
N LEU A 218 -2.78 21.49 -9.94
CA LEU A 218 -2.89 22.64 -10.87
C LEU A 218 -1.86 22.77 -12.01
N GLY A 219 -1.80 21.70 -12.82
CA GLY A 219 -2.03 21.77 -14.28
C GLY A 219 -3.38 21.13 -14.67
N LYS A 220 -3.96 21.53 -15.82
CA LYS A 220 -5.42 21.57 -16.12
C LYS A 220 -6.22 20.31 -15.74
N LEU A 221 -6.75 20.36 -14.51
CA LEU A 221 -7.89 19.60 -13.96
C LEU A 221 -7.75 18.07 -13.93
N HIS A 222 -6.65 17.57 -13.35
CA HIS A 222 -6.55 16.15 -13.00
C HIS A 222 -7.42 15.81 -11.77
N LEU A 223 -8.59 15.26 -12.04
CA LEU A 223 -9.61 14.82 -11.08
C LEU A 223 -9.22 13.51 -10.31
N ARG A 224 -7.97 13.04 -10.46
CA ARG A 224 -7.43 11.76 -9.90
C ARG A 224 -6.65 11.94 -8.59
N VAL A 225 -6.90 13.03 -7.86
CA VAL A 225 -6.15 13.43 -6.65
C VAL A 225 -6.12 12.33 -5.59
N ASN A 226 -7.14 11.48 -5.59
CA ASN A 226 -7.31 10.40 -4.63
C ASN A 226 -6.40 9.20 -4.86
N TYR A 227 -5.87 8.98 -6.07
CA TYR A 227 -5.00 7.85 -6.34
C TYR A 227 -3.56 8.22 -6.03
N ARG A 228 -2.89 7.35 -5.27
CA ARG A 228 -1.53 7.60 -4.81
C ARG A 228 -0.68 6.37 -4.99
N ASN A 229 0.57 6.58 -5.38
CA ASN A 229 1.55 5.52 -5.40
C ASN A 229 2.08 5.31 -3.99
N HIS A 230 1.55 4.28 -3.34
CA HIS A 230 1.91 3.96 -1.97
C HIS A 230 2.93 2.82 -1.89
N ARG A 231 3.47 2.38 -3.02
CA ARG A 231 4.51 1.36 -3.06
C ARG A 231 5.85 1.91 -2.58
N LYS A 232 6.60 1.05 -1.89
CA LYS A 232 7.95 1.31 -1.41
C LYS A 232 8.80 0.14 -1.90
N ILE A 233 9.40 0.32 -3.07
CA ILE A 233 10.18 -0.71 -3.77
C ILE A 233 11.60 -0.18 -3.96
N ALA A 234 12.60 -0.99 -3.67
CA ALA A 234 13.95 -0.77 -4.19
C ALA A 234 14.39 -2.03 -4.94
N VAL A 235 14.89 -1.90 -6.16
CA VAL A 235 15.48 -3.00 -6.93
C VAL A 235 16.91 -2.62 -7.28
N ILE A 236 17.85 -3.50 -6.95
CA ILE A 236 19.28 -3.28 -7.17
C ILE A 236 19.82 -4.44 -8.00
N ASP A 237 20.31 -4.13 -9.21
CA ASP A 237 20.87 -5.05 -10.19
C ASP A 237 19.98 -6.27 -10.52
N GLY A 238 18.66 -6.16 -10.32
CA GLY A 238 17.72 -7.30 -10.43
C GLY A 238 17.93 -8.40 -9.39
N ARG A 239 18.96 -8.28 -8.54
CA ARG A 239 19.41 -9.30 -7.59
C ARG A 239 18.73 -9.15 -6.24
N VAL A 240 18.66 -7.91 -5.72
CA VAL A 240 18.09 -7.62 -4.40
C VAL A 240 16.92 -6.66 -4.53
N GLY A 241 15.82 -7.01 -3.87
CA GLY A 241 14.60 -6.22 -3.77
C GLY A 241 14.26 -5.86 -2.33
N PHE A 242 13.80 -4.64 -2.08
CA PHE A 242 13.21 -4.23 -0.81
C PHE A 242 11.73 -3.91 -1.00
N VAL A 243 10.89 -4.36 -0.07
CA VAL A 243 9.45 -4.06 -0.03
C VAL A 243 8.93 -4.03 1.42
N GLY A 244 8.11 -3.05 1.77
CA GLY A 244 7.54 -2.93 3.12
C GLY A 244 7.09 -1.52 3.50
N GLY A 245 6.87 -1.25 4.79
CA GLY A 245 6.17 -0.03 5.22
C GLY A 245 7.00 1.25 5.37
N PHE A 246 8.32 1.15 5.59
CA PHE A 246 9.18 2.33 5.78
C PHE A 246 9.29 3.23 4.53
N ASN A 247 8.99 4.53 4.70
CA ASN A 247 9.39 5.56 3.73
C ASN A 247 10.73 6.19 4.11
N ILE A 248 11.25 7.08 3.26
CA ILE A 248 12.49 7.81 3.53
C ILE A 248 12.18 9.12 4.26
N GLY A 249 12.51 9.13 5.55
CA GLY A 249 12.48 10.31 6.40
C GLY A 249 12.98 10.02 7.82
N LYS A 250 13.37 11.06 8.55
CA LYS A 250 13.95 10.96 9.91
C LYS A 250 12.99 10.31 10.92
N GLU A 251 11.67 10.43 10.71
CA GLU A 251 10.68 9.74 11.55
C GLU A 251 10.84 8.22 11.49
N TYR A 252 11.21 7.68 10.33
CA TYR A 252 11.36 6.24 10.10
C TYR A 252 12.62 5.65 10.75
N ILE A 253 13.54 6.49 11.25
CA ILE A 253 14.73 6.08 12.04
C ILE A 253 14.62 6.52 13.50
N GLY A 254 13.41 6.85 13.95
CA GLY A 254 13.09 7.16 15.34
C GLY A 254 13.48 8.56 15.79
N LEU A 255 13.71 9.50 14.87
CA LEU A 255 14.16 10.88 15.18
C LEU A 255 13.02 11.91 15.14
N SER A 256 11.77 11.45 15.19
CA SER A 256 10.60 12.33 15.30
C SER A 256 10.17 12.43 16.76
N GLU A 257 10.16 13.63 17.33
CA GLU A 257 9.65 13.86 18.69
C GLU A 257 8.16 13.51 18.81
N LYS A 258 7.37 13.75 17.75
CA LYS A 258 5.95 13.46 17.71
C LYS A 258 5.68 11.95 17.81
N PHE A 259 6.40 11.16 17.03
CA PHE A 259 6.13 9.73 16.88
C PHE A 259 6.98 8.85 17.79
N GLY A 260 8.19 9.30 18.14
CA GLY A 260 9.17 8.51 18.86
C GLY A 260 9.72 7.38 17.98
N TYR A 261 9.88 6.20 18.57
CA TYR A 261 10.27 5.00 17.85
C TYR A 261 9.25 4.66 16.75
N TRP A 262 9.73 4.35 15.55
CA TRP A 262 8.89 3.99 14.41
C TRP A 262 9.01 2.51 14.15
N ARG A 263 8.00 1.75 14.58
CA ARG A 263 7.98 0.29 14.43
C ARG A 263 7.26 -0.08 13.13
N ASP A 264 8.01 -0.61 12.18
CA ASP A 264 7.49 -1.03 10.87
C ASP A 264 8.26 -2.28 10.39
N THR A 265 7.73 -3.00 9.40
CA THR A 265 8.37 -4.21 8.87
C THR A 265 8.70 -4.02 7.39
N HIS A 266 9.93 -4.38 7.04
CA HIS A 266 10.42 -4.38 5.67
C HIS A 266 11.10 -5.70 5.34
N LEU A 267 10.90 -6.16 4.13
CA LEU A 267 11.54 -7.35 3.59
C LEU A 267 12.66 -6.93 2.65
N CYS A 268 13.81 -7.60 2.78
CA CYS A 268 14.85 -7.62 1.77
C CYS A 268 14.88 -9.03 1.18
N ILE A 269 14.64 -9.12 -0.12
CA ILE A 269 14.53 -10.37 -0.85
C ILE A 269 15.71 -10.46 -1.82
N GLU A 270 16.41 -11.58 -1.84
CA GLU A 270 17.37 -11.94 -2.89
C GLU A 270 16.90 -13.23 -3.55
N GLY A 271 16.53 -13.18 -4.83
CA GLY A 271 15.93 -14.31 -5.54
C GLY A 271 14.99 -13.88 -6.66
N SER A 272 14.37 -14.85 -7.33
CA SER A 272 13.54 -14.59 -8.52
C SER A 272 12.29 -13.74 -8.24
N ALA A 273 11.84 -13.63 -6.98
CA ALA A 273 10.76 -12.71 -6.62
C ALA A 273 11.10 -11.24 -6.91
N VAL A 274 12.40 -10.90 -6.97
CA VAL A 274 12.87 -9.54 -7.29
C VAL A 274 12.49 -9.16 -8.72
N THR A 275 12.43 -10.10 -9.65
CA THR A 275 11.94 -9.85 -11.02
C THR A 275 10.50 -9.30 -11.02
N SER A 276 9.63 -9.82 -10.15
CA SER A 276 8.25 -9.32 -10.04
C SER A 276 8.20 -7.90 -9.48
N LEU A 277 9.10 -7.55 -8.54
CA LEU A 277 9.25 -6.17 -8.05
C LEU A 277 9.79 -5.24 -9.15
N ALA A 278 10.77 -5.71 -9.95
CA ALA A 278 11.33 -4.97 -11.07
C ALA A 278 10.27 -4.69 -12.15
N VAL A 279 9.49 -5.70 -12.53
CA VAL A 279 8.36 -5.56 -13.46
C VAL A 279 7.35 -4.53 -12.93
N ARG A 280 7.02 -4.57 -11.63
CA ARG A 280 6.11 -3.58 -11.02
C ARG A 280 6.68 -2.17 -11.05
N PHE A 281 7.96 -1.99 -10.73
CA PHE A 281 8.65 -0.71 -10.83
C PHE A 281 8.62 -0.18 -12.27
N VAL A 282 9.00 -1.00 -13.25
CA VAL A 282 9.05 -0.61 -14.67
C VAL A 282 7.67 -0.21 -15.19
N MET A 283 6.60 -0.90 -14.80
CA MET A 283 5.23 -0.47 -15.14
C MET A 283 4.94 0.93 -14.61
N ASP A 284 5.29 1.20 -13.35
CA ASP A 284 5.05 2.51 -12.74
C ASP A 284 5.92 3.61 -13.35
N TRP A 285 7.17 3.29 -13.67
CA TRP A 285 8.12 4.17 -14.35
C TRP A 285 7.63 4.55 -15.75
N ASN A 286 7.31 3.56 -16.59
CA ASN A 286 6.86 3.80 -17.96
C ASN A 286 5.62 4.70 -18.00
N TYR A 287 4.72 4.53 -17.04
CA TYR A 287 3.57 5.42 -16.89
C TYR A 287 3.96 6.85 -16.51
N ALA A 288 4.82 7.02 -15.50
CA ALA A 288 5.20 8.32 -14.96
C ALA A 288 6.13 9.10 -15.90
N ALA A 289 7.20 8.44 -16.36
CA ALA A 289 8.24 9.02 -17.22
C ALA A 289 7.84 9.09 -18.70
N ARG A 290 6.73 8.42 -19.11
CA ARG A 290 6.35 8.20 -20.52
C ARG A 290 7.48 7.54 -21.31
N ASP A 291 8.14 6.61 -20.64
CA ASP A 291 9.27 5.84 -21.13
C ASP A 291 8.83 4.41 -21.47
N ASN A 292 9.74 3.60 -22.00
CA ASN A 292 9.48 2.22 -22.32
C ASN A 292 10.63 1.28 -22.00
N LEU A 293 10.87 1.10 -20.70
CA LEU A 293 11.96 0.25 -20.21
C LEU A 293 11.75 -1.25 -20.45
N PHE A 294 10.58 -1.69 -20.92
CA PHE A 294 10.38 -3.09 -21.27
C PHE A 294 11.17 -3.53 -22.50
N LEU A 295 11.65 -2.58 -23.31
CA LEU A 295 12.54 -2.84 -24.43
C LEU A 295 14.00 -3.11 -24.01
N ARG A 296 14.31 -3.05 -22.70
CA ARG A 296 15.66 -3.27 -22.17
C ARG A 296 15.74 -4.63 -21.48
N ASP A 297 16.13 -5.65 -22.24
CA ASP A 297 16.23 -7.04 -21.75
C ASP A 297 17.16 -7.18 -20.53
N GLU A 298 18.25 -6.40 -20.49
CA GLU A 298 19.23 -6.35 -19.41
C GLU A 298 18.64 -6.01 -18.01
N LEU A 299 17.45 -5.41 -17.95
CA LEU A 299 16.76 -5.14 -16.68
C LEU A 299 16.11 -6.40 -16.09
N PHE A 300 15.89 -7.43 -16.89
CA PHE A 300 15.17 -8.66 -16.51
C PHE A 300 16.04 -9.92 -16.64
N GLU A 301 17.32 -9.77 -16.94
CA GLU A 301 18.28 -10.85 -16.86
C GLU A 301 18.34 -11.43 -15.44
N ILE A 302 18.43 -12.76 -15.33
CA ILE A 302 18.49 -13.45 -14.05
C ILE A 302 19.91 -13.31 -13.50
N PRO A 303 20.12 -12.59 -12.39
CA PRO A 303 21.45 -12.42 -11.83
C PRO A 303 21.88 -13.66 -11.06
N GLU A 304 23.17 -13.71 -10.73
CA GLU A 304 23.68 -14.67 -9.76
C GLU A 304 23.24 -14.28 -8.35
N TYR A 305 22.56 -15.20 -7.66
CA TYR A 305 22.12 -15.01 -6.27
C TYR A 305 23.16 -15.55 -5.30
N VAL A 306 23.49 -14.76 -4.28
CA VAL A 306 24.55 -15.10 -3.31
C VAL A 306 24.00 -15.87 -2.11
N ARG A 307 22.78 -15.55 -1.65
CA ARG A 307 22.21 -16.04 -0.39
C ARG A 307 21.56 -17.44 -0.46
N ASN A 308 21.43 -18.03 -1.66
CA ASN A 308 20.94 -19.41 -1.87
C ASN A 308 19.63 -19.78 -1.14
N GLY A 309 18.71 -18.82 -0.95
CA GLY A 309 17.44 -19.07 -0.28
C GLY A 309 16.48 -19.94 -1.10
N ARG A 310 15.52 -20.56 -0.41
CA ARG A 310 14.57 -21.54 -1.00
C ARG A 310 13.10 -21.24 -0.67
N GLU A 311 12.83 -20.00 -0.27
CA GLU A 311 11.51 -19.62 0.21
C GLU A 311 10.53 -19.42 -0.95
N PRO A 312 9.33 -20.03 -0.91
CA PRO A 312 8.30 -19.78 -1.90
C PRO A 312 7.65 -18.41 -1.69
N VAL A 313 7.74 -17.52 -2.69
CA VAL A 313 7.25 -16.14 -2.62
C VAL A 313 6.44 -15.77 -3.87
N GLN A 314 5.30 -15.12 -3.65
CA GLN A 314 4.53 -14.39 -4.68
C GLN A 314 4.51 -12.91 -4.35
N ILE A 315 4.84 -12.07 -5.33
CA ILE A 315 4.65 -10.62 -5.23
C ILE A 315 3.29 -10.29 -5.84
N ILE A 316 2.39 -9.75 -5.04
CA ILE A 316 1.07 -9.31 -5.46
C ILE A 316 1.01 -7.78 -5.42
N SER A 317 0.31 -7.18 -6.38
CA SER A 317 0.10 -5.74 -6.42
C SER A 317 -1.35 -5.43 -6.72
N SER A 318 -1.88 -4.39 -6.08
CA SER A 318 -3.20 -3.85 -6.38
C SER A 318 -3.10 -2.38 -6.73
N GLY A 319 -4.13 -1.88 -7.40
CA GLY A 319 -4.27 -0.50 -7.79
C GLY A 319 -5.60 -0.26 -8.48
N PRO A 320 -6.04 1.01 -8.60
CA PRO A 320 -7.28 1.38 -9.27
C PRO A 320 -7.29 1.06 -10.78
N ASP A 321 -6.16 0.63 -11.34
CA ASP A 321 -6.02 0.15 -12.71
C ASP A 321 -6.44 -1.32 -12.92
N SER A 322 -6.62 -2.08 -11.83
CA SER A 322 -7.05 -3.48 -11.90
C SER A 322 -8.57 -3.64 -11.91
N LYS A 323 -9.02 -4.80 -12.40
CA LYS A 323 -10.44 -5.22 -12.38
C LYS A 323 -10.86 -5.80 -11.03
N SER A 324 -9.89 -6.28 -10.25
CA SER A 324 -10.05 -6.90 -8.95
C SER A 324 -9.22 -6.17 -7.90
N GLU A 325 -9.46 -6.46 -6.63
CA GLU A 325 -8.69 -5.93 -5.50
C GLU A 325 -7.84 -7.08 -4.95
N GLU A 326 -6.76 -7.41 -5.64
CA GLU A 326 -5.97 -8.64 -5.46
C GLU A 326 -5.43 -8.80 -4.05
N ILE A 327 -4.90 -7.72 -3.45
CA ILE A 327 -4.39 -7.72 -2.07
C ILE A 327 -5.52 -7.92 -1.06
N ARG A 328 -6.67 -7.26 -1.25
CA ARG A 328 -7.87 -7.47 -0.41
C ARG A 328 -8.32 -8.92 -0.48
N ASP A 329 -8.47 -9.46 -1.69
CA ASP A 329 -8.91 -10.83 -1.91
C ASP A 329 -7.88 -11.86 -1.37
N ASN A 330 -6.59 -11.53 -1.41
CA ASN A 330 -5.54 -12.32 -0.78
C ASN A 330 -5.70 -12.36 0.75
N TYR A 331 -5.87 -11.21 1.41
CA TYR A 331 -6.16 -11.17 2.85
C TYR A 331 -7.42 -11.96 3.21
N MET A 332 -8.50 -11.78 2.46
CA MET A 332 -9.74 -12.52 2.64
C MET A 332 -9.51 -14.04 2.58
N ARG A 333 -8.79 -14.52 1.56
CA ARG A 333 -8.50 -15.94 1.40
C ARG A 333 -7.57 -16.49 2.50
N LEU A 334 -6.63 -15.69 3.00
CA LEU A 334 -5.78 -16.05 4.12
C LEU A 334 -6.62 -16.22 5.40
N ILE A 335 -7.47 -15.24 5.71
CA ILE A 335 -8.36 -15.26 6.88
C ILE A 335 -9.26 -16.51 6.84
N HIS A 336 -9.89 -16.80 5.70
CA HIS A 336 -10.73 -18.00 5.54
C HIS A 336 -9.99 -19.34 5.63
N LYS A 337 -8.67 -19.34 5.45
CA LYS A 337 -7.85 -20.56 5.53
C LYS A 337 -7.27 -20.79 6.92
N ALA A 338 -7.36 -19.82 7.83
CA ALA A 338 -6.86 -19.95 9.18
C ALA A 338 -7.57 -21.07 9.96
N ARG A 339 -6.80 -21.82 10.73
CA ARG A 339 -7.30 -22.92 11.58
C ARG A 339 -6.94 -22.75 13.05
N HIS A 340 -5.85 -22.06 13.35
CA HIS A 340 -5.28 -21.93 14.68
C HIS A 340 -5.20 -20.47 15.11
N HIS A 341 -4.55 -19.60 14.32
CA HIS A 341 -4.35 -18.20 14.69
C HIS A 341 -4.13 -17.28 13.48
N ILE A 342 -4.48 -16.01 13.68
CA ILE A 342 -4.23 -14.91 12.74
C ILE A 342 -3.59 -13.77 13.54
N TYR A 343 -2.37 -13.35 13.17
CA TYR A 343 -1.77 -12.13 13.73
C TYR A 343 -1.78 -11.02 12.68
N LEU A 344 -2.36 -9.87 13.04
CA LEU A 344 -2.53 -8.71 12.17
C LEU A 344 -1.93 -7.48 12.82
N GLN A 345 -1.02 -6.80 12.12
CA GLN A 345 -0.55 -5.45 12.48
C GLN A 345 -0.88 -4.50 11.33
N THR A 346 -1.45 -3.36 11.68
CA THR A 346 -1.81 -2.30 10.72
C THR A 346 -1.79 -0.95 11.42
N PRO A 347 -1.30 0.14 10.78
CA PRO A 347 -1.49 1.49 11.33
C PRO A 347 -2.96 1.89 11.36
N TYR A 348 -3.74 1.39 10.39
CA TYR A 348 -5.14 1.73 10.20
C TYR A 348 -5.95 0.46 10.06
N PHE A 349 -6.89 0.23 10.98
CA PHE A 349 -7.79 -0.92 10.96
C PHE A 349 -9.20 -0.45 10.60
N VAL A 350 -9.40 -0.15 9.32
CA VAL A 350 -10.67 0.31 8.76
C VAL A 350 -11.09 -0.67 7.66
N PRO A 351 -11.25 -1.97 7.97
CA PRO A 351 -11.55 -2.98 6.97
C PRO A 351 -12.91 -2.73 6.31
N ASP A 352 -13.09 -3.27 5.11
CA ASP A 352 -14.44 -3.36 4.54
C ASP A 352 -15.29 -4.41 5.28
N ASP A 353 -16.60 -4.39 5.02
CA ASP A 353 -17.55 -5.28 5.70
C ASP A 353 -17.21 -6.76 5.50
N CYS A 354 -16.68 -7.13 4.33
CA CYS A 354 -16.31 -8.51 4.02
C CYS A 354 -15.15 -8.97 4.93
N ILE A 355 -14.06 -8.21 4.97
CA ILE A 355 -12.87 -8.54 5.79
C ILE A 355 -13.23 -8.53 7.27
N LEU A 356 -14.02 -7.53 7.72
CA LEU A 356 -14.46 -7.44 9.11
C LEU A 356 -15.25 -8.69 9.53
N GLU A 357 -16.26 -9.08 8.76
CA GLU A 357 -17.05 -10.26 9.09
C GLU A 357 -16.24 -11.55 9.01
N ALA A 358 -15.30 -11.67 8.06
CA ALA A 358 -14.42 -12.83 7.99
C ALA A 358 -13.56 -12.98 9.26
N LEU A 359 -12.98 -11.88 9.76
CA LEU A 359 -12.23 -11.88 11.01
C LEU A 359 -13.12 -12.19 12.23
N ARG A 360 -14.32 -11.61 12.28
CA ARG A 360 -15.29 -11.87 13.37
C ARG A 360 -15.72 -13.34 13.39
N ILE A 361 -16.00 -13.93 12.23
CA ILE A 361 -16.35 -15.35 12.10
C ILE A 361 -15.17 -16.22 12.54
N ALA A 362 -13.94 -15.91 12.11
CA ALA A 362 -12.75 -16.65 12.53
C ALA A 362 -12.60 -16.63 14.07
N ALA A 363 -12.67 -15.44 14.69
CA ALA A 363 -12.58 -15.29 16.14
C ALA A 363 -13.69 -16.09 16.88
N LYS A 364 -14.94 -15.95 16.44
CA LYS A 364 -16.08 -16.70 17.00
C LYS A 364 -16.00 -18.21 16.77
N SER A 365 -15.24 -18.65 15.78
CA SER A 365 -15.00 -20.07 15.48
C SER A 365 -13.83 -20.66 16.29
N GLY A 366 -13.24 -19.88 17.20
CA GLY A 366 -12.15 -20.32 18.09
C GLY A 366 -10.74 -20.15 17.52
N VAL A 367 -10.57 -19.48 16.37
CA VAL A 367 -9.25 -19.08 15.87
C VAL A 367 -8.72 -17.94 16.75
N ASP A 368 -7.46 -18.02 17.20
CA ASP A 368 -6.82 -16.96 17.98
C ASP A 368 -6.49 -15.76 17.07
N VAL A 369 -7.43 -14.83 16.97
CA VAL A 369 -7.27 -13.59 16.19
C VAL A 369 -6.65 -12.53 17.09
N ARG A 370 -5.46 -12.05 16.72
CA ARG A 370 -4.75 -10.97 17.39
C ARG A 370 -4.55 -9.79 16.46
N ILE A 371 -4.96 -8.60 16.89
CA ILE A 371 -4.90 -7.36 16.09
C ILE A 371 -4.11 -6.33 16.88
N MET A 372 -3.15 -5.66 16.24
CA MET A 372 -2.36 -4.61 16.85
C MET A 372 -2.42 -3.32 16.03
N ILE A 373 -2.71 -2.21 16.72
CA ILE A 373 -2.80 -0.85 16.16
C ILE A 373 -1.90 0.12 16.96
N PRO A 374 -1.51 1.29 16.41
CA PRO A 374 -0.72 2.30 17.14
C PRO A 374 -1.48 2.90 18.34
N CYS A 375 -0.76 3.46 19.32
CA CYS A 375 -1.34 4.18 20.46
C CYS A 375 -1.72 5.63 20.20
N LYS A 376 -1.22 6.23 19.12
CA LYS A 376 -1.36 7.66 18.84
C LYS A 376 -1.89 7.91 17.43
N PRO A 377 -2.71 8.96 17.24
CA PRO A 377 -3.15 9.36 15.92
C PRO A 377 -2.04 10.08 15.14
N ASP A 378 -1.87 9.72 13.88
CA ASP A 378 -1.15 10.51 12.88
C ASP A 378 -2.12 11.32 11.99
N HIS A 379 -3.34 10.80 11.80
CA HIS A 379 -4.48 11.45 11.16
C HIS A 379 -5.67 11.65 12.12
N PRO A 380 -6.39 12.80 12.06
CA PRO A 380 -7.43 13.15 13.03
C PRO A 380 -8.60 12.16 13.14
N PHE A 381 -9.01 11.53 12.04
CA PHE A 381 -10.20 10.67 11.99
C PHE A 381 -9.87 9.17 11.98
N VAL A 382 -8.80 8.78 11.28
CA VAL A 382 -8.44 7.38 11.00
C VAL A 382 -8.21 6.57 12.27
N TYR A 383 -7.55 7.16 13.27
CA TYR A 383 -7.31 6.51 14.55
C TYR A 383 -8.61 6.14 15.26
N TRP A 384 -9.57 7.07 15.34
CA TRP A 384 -10.85 6.81 16.02
C TRP A 384 -11.75 5.86 15.23
N ALA A 385 -11.68 5.87 13.90
CA ALA A 385 -12.33 4.85 13.07
C ALA A 385 -11.74 3.47 13.39
N SER A 386 -10.40 3.36 13.39
CA SER A 386 -9.70 2.11 13.70
C SER A 386 -10.05 1.58 15.09
N TYR A 387 -10.07 2.47 16.09
CA TYR A 387 -10.43 2.12 17.45
C TYR A 387 -11.89 1.67 17.57
N SER A 388 -12.80 2.24 16.77
CA SER A 388 -14.20 1.78 16.70
C SER A 388 -14.34 0.36 16.17
N TYR A 389 -13.68 0.02 15.04
CA TYR A 389 -13.70 -1.34 14.49
C TYR A 389 -13.00 -2.35 15.40
N LEU A 390 -12.00 -1.90 16.17
CA LEU A 390 -11.36 -2.73 17.20
C LEU A 390 -12.38 -3.22 18.24
N GLY A 391 -13.40 -2.40 18.55
CA GLY A 391 -14.50 -2.79 19.42
C GLY A 391 -15.29 -4.00 18.94
N ASP A 392 -15.64 -4.00 17.65
CA ASP A 392 -16.38 -5.10 17.02
C ASP A 392 -15.58 -6.42 17.09
N MET A 393 -14.25 -6.31 17.02
CA MET A 393 -13.33 -7.43 17.13
C MET A 393 -13.17 -7.92 18.57
N ILE A 394 -13.08 -7.01 19.56
CA ILE A 394 -13.07 -7.35 20.98
C ILE A 394 -14.36 -8.08 21.36
N GLU A 395 -15.51 -7.61 20.87
CA GLU A 395 -16.81 -8.27 21.11
C GLU A 395 -16.88 -9.66 20.46
N ALA A 396 -16.23 -9.85 19.31
CA ALA A 396 -16.12 -11.15 18.65
C ALA A 396 -15.12 -12.11 19.33
N GLY A 397 -14.38 -11.67 20.35
CA GLY A 397 -13.42 -12.48 21.10
C GLY A 397 -11.96 -12.37 20.62
N ALA A 398 -11.65 -11.45 19.71
CA ALA A 398 -10.28 -11.22 19.29
C ALA A 398 -9.46 -10.48 20.35
N LYS A 399 -8.16 -10.78 20.44
CA LYS A 399 -7.23 -10.07 21.32
C LYS A 399 -6.69 -8.84 20.61
N CYS A 400 -7.09 -7.66 21.08
CA CYS A 400 -6.75 -6.40 20.44
C CYS A 400 -5.72 -5.64 21.27
N TYR A 401 -4.64 -5.20 20.64
CA TYR A 401 -3.48 -4.59 21.26
C TYR A 401 -3.27 -3.17 20.74
N VAL A 402 -2.89 -2.27 21.65
CA VAL A 402 -2.44 -0.92 21.33
C VAL A 402 -0.95 -0.82 21.64
N TYR A 403 -0.13 -0.59 20.61
CA TYR A 403 1.33 -0.53 20.73
C TYR A 403 1.80 0.80 21.34
N ASN A 404 2.51 0.75 22.47
CA ASN A 404 2.83 1.93 23.26
C ASN A 404 4.25 2.48 23.05
N ASN A 405 5.17 1.71 22.49
CA ASN A 405 6.56 2.14 22.29
C ASN A 405 6.73 2.92 20.98
N GLY A 406 6.01 4.03 20.82
CA GLY A 406 6.10 4.89 19.64
C GLY A 406 4.94 4.73 18.66
N PHE A 407 5.23 4.70 17.36
CA PHE A 407 4.22 4.57 16.30
C PHE A 407 4.36 3.24 15.56
N LEU A 408 3.30 2.43 15.61
CA LEU A 408 3.20 1.18 14.86
C LEU A 408 2.68 1.44 13.45
N HIS A 409 3.48 1.08 12.46
CA HIS A 409 3.18 1.28 11.05
C HIS A 409 3.39 0.02 10.22
N VAL A 410 3.41 -1.17 10.84
CA VAL A 410 3.51 -2.46 10.13
C VAL A 410 2.26 -2.69 9.27
N LYS A 411 2.41 -3.34 8.10
CA LYS A 411 1.31 -3.84 7.26
C LYS A 411 1.51 -5.32 7.02
N GLY A 412 0.95 -6.13 7.91
CA GLY A 412 1.30 -7.54 7.97
C GLY A 412 0.19 -8.40 8.50
N LEU A 413 -0.01 -9.54 7.86
CA LEU A 413 -0.89 -10.61 8.33
C LEU A 413 -0.14 -11.95 8.28
N THR A 414 -0.16 -12.71 9.37
CA THR A 414 0.29 -14.11 9.40
C THR A 414 -0.87 -15.04 9.69
N VAL A 415 -0.78 -16.26 9.17
CA VAL A 415 -1.78 -17.31 9.39
C VAL A 415 -1.09 -18.60 9.80
N ASP A 416 -1.49 -19.10 10.97
CA ASP A 416 -1.14 -20.42 11.52
C ASP A 416 0.37 -20.71 11.60
N GLY A 417 1.25 -19.70 11.61
CA GLY A 417 2.70 -19.88 11.56
C GLY A 417 3.22 -20.41 10.22
N LEU A 418 2.40 -20.37 9.15
CA LEU A 418 2.71 -21.01 7.86
C LEU A 418 2.84 -20.01 6.71
N VAL A 419 1.93 -19.04 6.63
CA VAL A 419 1.89 -18.08 5.52
C VAL A 419 1.87 -16.68 6.09
N SER A 420 2.64 -15.79 5.47
CA SER A 420 2.69 -14.37 5.82
C SER A 420 2.49 -13.49 4.58
N CYS A 421 1.85 -12.34 4.78
CA CYS A 421 1.62 -11.34 3.74
C CYS A 421 2.00 -9.96 4.27
N PHE A 422 3.12 -9.43 3.80
CA PHE A 422 3.72 -8.17 4.27
C PHE A 422 4.05 -7.25 3.10
N GLY A 423 3.88 -5.95 3.28
CA GLY A 423 4.17 -4.99 2.24
C GLY A 423 3.73 -3.57 2.56
N THR A 424 3.00 -2.96 1.66
CA THR A 424 2.65 -1.54 1.73
C THR A 424 1.18 -1.27 2.04
N ALA A 425 0.30 -2.25 1.78
CA ALA A 425 -1.14 -2.10 1.91
C ALA A 425 -1.62 -2.13 3.36
N ASN A 426 -2.28 -1.06 3.81
CA ASN A 426 -2.97 -1.05 5.10
C ASN A 426 -4.22 -1.95 5.07
N MET A 427 -4.75 -2.27 6.24
CA MET A 427 -6.08 -2.88 6.39
C MET A 427 -7.18 -1.80 6.34
N ASP A 428 -7.23 -1.04 5.25
CA ASP A 428 -8.22 0.03 5.03
C ASP A 428 -8.78 0.03 3.59
N ILE A 429 -9.95 0.67 3.43
CA ILE A 429 -10.66 0.75 2.14
C ILE A 429 -9.81 1.46 1.10
N ARG A 430 -9.06 2.50 1.49
CA ARG A 430 -8.22 3.28 0.58
C ARG A 430 -7.06 2.48 -0.02
N SER A 431 -6.36 1.65 0.76
CA SER A 431 -5.32 0.74 0.28
C SER A 431 -5.89 -0.36 -0.60
N PHE A 432 -7.14 -0.80 -0.37
CA PHE A 432 -7.79 -1.80 -1.21
C PHE A 432 -8.30 -1.24 -2.54
N GLU A 433 -8.89 -0.04 -2.55
CA GLU A 433 -9.60 0.48 -3.74
C GLU A 433 -8.86 1.59 -4.50
N LEU A 434 -8.04 2.40 -3.82
CA LEU A 434 -7.59 3.69 -4.35
C LEU A 434 -6.07 3.82 -4.50
N ASN A 435 -5.29 3.23 -3.60
CA ASN A 435 -3.83 3.31 -3.66
C ASN A 435 -3.25 2.21 -4.56
N PHE A 436 -2.11 2.53 -5.17
CA PHE A 436 -1.24 1.53 -5.73
C PHE A 436 -0.40 0.93 -4.61
N GLU A 437 -0.54 -0.37 -4.39
CA GLU A 437 0.09 -1.10 -3.29
C GLU A 437 0.82 -2.34 -3.80
N VAL A 438 1.72 -2.90 -2.98
CA VAL A 438 2.48 -4.11 -3.27
C VAL A 438 2.76 -4.88 -1.97
N ASN A 439 2.52 -6.19 -1.99
CA ASN A 439 2.81 -7.09 -0.88
C ASN A 439 3.57 -8.33 -1.38
N ALA A 440 4.40 -8.90 -0.50
CA ALA A 440 4.98 -10.22 -0.66
C ALA A 440 4.19 -11.23 0.18
N VAL A 441 3.72 -12.29 -0.48
CA VAL A 441 3.11 -13.45 0.17
C VAL A 441 4.17 -14.54 0.25
N ILE A 442 4.52 -14.95 1.46
CA ILE A 442 5.60 -15.90 1.73
C ILE A 442 5.00 -17.17 2.31
N TYR A 443 5.24 -18.29 1.65
CA TYR A 443 4.75 -19.62 2.06
C TYR A 443 5.86 -20.39 2.77
N SER A 444 6.21 -19.95 3.97
CA SER A 444 7.31 -20.49 4.76
C SER A 444 7.00 -20.49 6.24
N GLU A 445 7.16 -21.64 6.88
CA GLU A 445 7.06 -21.77 8.34
C GLU A 445 8.19 -21.02 9.05
N GLU A 446 9.42 -21.10 8.54
CA GLU A 446 10.58 -20.44 9.15
C GLU A 446 10.42 -18.92 9.14
N THR A 447 10.14 -18.36 7.96
CA THR A 447 10.00 -16.91 7.80
C THR A 447 8.74 -16.40 8.53
N THR A 448 7.62 -17.12 8.47
CA THR A 448 6.40 -16.73 9.18
C THR A 448 6.60 -16.75 10.69
N LYS A 449 7.31 -17.77 11.22
CA LYS A 449 7.62 -17.83 12.65
C LYS A 449 8.44 -16.64 13.11
N LYS A 450 9.47 -16.21 12.36
CA LYS A 450 10.26 -14.99 12.69
C LYS A 450 9.38 -13.73 12.74
N LEU A 451 8.38 -13.63 11.85
CA LEU A 451 7.42 -12.51 11.86
C LEU A 451 6.46 -12.58 13.05
N GLU A 452 6.03 -13.78 13.44
CA GLU A 452 5.21 -13.99 14.63
C GLU A 452 5.98 -13.74 15.94
N GLU A 453 7.26 -14.14 16.00
CA GLU A 453 8.15 -13.81 17.11
C GLU A 453 8.29 -12.29 17.24
N ALA A 454 8.47 -11.56 16.13
CA ALA A 454 8.50 -10.09 16.14
C ALA A 454 7.18 -9.49 16.64
N PHE A 455 6.03 -10.06 16.24
CA PHE A 455 4.71 -9.66 16.76
C PHE A 455 4.62 -9.86 18.29
N GLU A 456 5.08 -11.02 18.79
CA GLU A 456 5.07 -11.34 20.21
C GLU A 456 6.00 -10.44 21.02
N GLN A 457 7.14 -10.03 20.46
CA GLN A 457 7.99 -8.99 21.07
C GLN A 457 7.28 -7.64 21.13
N ASP A 458 6.52 -7.28 20.09
CA ASP A 458 5.74 -6.04 20.08
C ASP A 458 4.61 -6.07 21.14
N ILE A 459 4.06 -7.25 21.48
CA ILE A 459 3.06 -7.40 22.56
C ILE A 459 3.63 -6.95 23.92
N LEU A 460 4.91 -7.21 24.19
CA LEU A 460 5.55 -6.80 25.46
C LEU A 460 5.51 -5.28 25.67
N ASN A 461 5.41 -4.52 24.58
CA ASN A 461 5.33 -3.07 24.57
C ASN A 461 3.90 -2.57 24.27
N SER A 462 2.90 -3.43 24.42
CA SER A 462 1.51 -3.14 24.04
C SER A 462 0.55 -3.27 25.23
N THR A 463 -0.56 -2.54 25.17
CA THR A 463 -1.69 -2.70 26.08
C THR A 463 -2.74 -3.58 25.42
N LEU A 464 -3.12 -4.68 26.07
CA LEU A 464 -4.30 -5.46 25.69
C LEU A 464 -5.56 -4.64 26.00
N VAL A 465 -6.33 -4.31 24.97
CA VAL A 465 -7.60 -3.60 25.09
C VAL A 465 -8.68 -4.61 25.45
N THR A 466 -8.92 -4.78 26.75
CA THR A 466 -9.98 -5.65 27.25
C THR A 466 -11.37 -5.05 27.00
N LYS A 467 -12.41 -5.89 26.98
CA LYS A 467 -13.80 -5.44 26.90
C LYS A 467 -14.15 -4.39 27.97
N ARG A 468 -13.68 -4.59 29.20
CA ARG A 468 -13.83 -3.63 30.30
C ARG A 468 -13.20 -2.28 29.98
N LEU A 469 -11.92 -2.27 29.57
CA LEU A 469 -11.22 -1.04 29.20
C LEU A 469 -11.90 -0.34 28.02
N TYR A 470 -12.43 -1.11 27.08
CA TYR A 470 -13.20 -0.62 25.95
C TYR A 470 -14.50 0.07 26.46
N GLU A 471 -15.26 -0.56 27.34
CA GLU A 471 -16.52 0.02 27.85
C GLU A 471 -16.32 1.26 28.75
N GLU A 472 -15.19 1.37 29.45
CA GLU A 472 -14.89 2.49 30.37
C GLU A 472 -14.58 3.83 29.64
N ARG A 473 -14.57 3.86 28.31
CA ARG A 473 -14.29 5.09 27.55
C ARG A 473 -15.35 6.19 27.73
N SER A 474 -14.87 7.43 27.82
CA SER A 474 -15.71 8.62 27.94
C SER A 474 -16.67 8.81 26.76
N LEU A 475 -17.79 9.48 27.01
CA LEU A 475 -18.78 9.83 25.97
C LEU A 475 -18.18 10.65 24.83
N LEU A 476 -17.18 11.50 25.11
CA LEU A 476 -16.47 12.26 24.09
C LEU A 476 -15.71 11.35 23.12
N ILE A 477 -15.03 10.32 23.63
CA ILE A 477 -14.31 9.35 22.79
C ILE A 477 -15.29 8.55 21.94
N ARG A 478 -16.40 8.08 22.54
CA ARG A 478 -17.47 7.39 21.80
C ARG A 478 -18.06 8.27 20.69
N GLY A 479 -18.25 9.57 20.93
CA GLY A 479 -18.68 10.53 19.91
C GLY A 479 -17.69 10.66 18.74
N LYS A 480 -16.38 10.73 19.04
CA LYS A 480 -15.32 10.76 18.01
C LYS A 480 -15.30 9.49 17.17
N GLU A 481 -15.41 8.32 17.80
CA GLU A 481 -15.46 7.01 17.14
C GLU A 481 -16.63 6.93 16.15
N GLN A 482 -17.84 7.27 16.60
CA GLN A 482 -19.03 7.22 15.76
C GLN A 482 -18.94 8.19 14.57
N PHE A 483 -18.47 9.42 14.82
CA PHE A 483 -18.28 10.39 13.74
C PHE A 483 -17.23 9.93 12.74
N SER A 484 -16.08 9.42 13.20
CA SER A 484 -15.03 8.91 12.32
C SER A 484 -15.47 7.68 11.53
N ARG A 485 -16.31 6.81 12.10
CA ARG A 485 -16.85 5.64 11.40
C ARG A 485 -17.75 6.00 10.22
N LEU A 486 -18.46 7.13 10.28
CA LEU A 486 -19.23 7.64 9.14
C LEU A 486 -18.33 8.05 7.97
N LEU A 487 -17.07 8.39 8.26
CA LEU A 487 -16.08 8.77 7.26
C LEU A 487 -15.33 7.56 6.67
N SER A 488 -15.46 6.35 7.23
CA SER A 488 -14.72 5.15 6.79
C SER A 488 -14.68 4.94 5.26
N PRO A 489 -15.77 5.13 4.49
CA PRO A 489 -15.71 4.96 3.02
C PRO A 489 -14.76 5.93 2.30
N LEU A 490 -14.31 6.99 2.97
CA LEU A 490 -13.38 8.00 2.47
C LEU A 490 -11.96 7.83 3.03
N LEU A 491 -11.76 6.95 4.03
CA LEU A 491 -10.51 6.79 4.76
C LEU A 491 -9.60 5.71 4.16
#